data_AF-S3LS68-F1
#
_entry.id   AF-S3LS68-F1
#
_cell.length_a   1.000
_cell.length_b   1.000
_cell.length_c   1.000
_cell.angle_alpha   90.00
_cell.angle_beta   90.00
_cell.angle_gamma   90.00
#
_symmetry.space_group_name_H-M   'P 1'
#
loop_
_entity.id
_entity.type
_entity.pdbx_description
1 polymer ?
#
loop_
_entity_poly.entity_id
_entity_poly.type
_entity_poly.pdbx_seq_one_letter_code
_entity_poly.pdbx_strand_id
1 'polypeptide(L)'
;MNTWKISHFVLIGLMAAIYAAVIYGVGILTSVTIPIMHVFAPSMTGILMGPIILFVVKTVRRFGALTLLAGLGVALFTLTGMGSINCLIFVVIAGLISDVIITKTGFKTLSIAAGHGLTQAAYFGGGVVPLIFFLER
;
A
#
# COMPACT_ATOMS: atom_id res chain seq x y z
N MET A 1 11.52 24.73 -11.69
CA MET A 1 10.70 23.51 -11.90
C MET A 1 11.45 22.35 -11.27
N ASN A 2 10.98 21.83 -10.13
CA ASN A 2 11.75 20.84 -9.37
C ASN A 2 11.53 19.48 -10.06
N THR A 3 12.53 18.91 -10.73
CA THR A 3 12.39 17.68 -11.54
C THR A 3 12.52 16.40 -10.70
N TRP A 4 12.02 15.27 -11.22
CA TRP A 4 12.29 13.97 -10.61
C TRP A 4 13.77 13.62 -10.76
N LYS A 5 14.36 13.10 -9.68
CA LYS A 5 15.73 12.57 -9.69
C LYS A 5 15.67 11.04 -9.71
N ILE A 6 16.61 10.42 -10.41
CA ILE A 6 16.76 8.95 -10.47
C ILE A 6 16.86 8.34 -9.06
N SER A 7 17.57 9.00 -8.15
CA SER A 7 17.68 8.59 -6.75
C SER A 7 16.32 8.45 -6.03
N HIS A 8 15.32 9.26 -6.37
CA HIS A 8 13.98 9.12 -5.79
C HIS A 8 13.27 7.86 -6.27
N PHE A 9 13.43 7.49 -7.54
CA PHE A 9 12.88 6.24 -8.07
C PHE A 9 13.55 5.02 -7.45
N VAL A 10 14.89 5.06 -7.29
CA VAL A 10 15.63 3.98 -6.63
C VAL A 10 15.19 3.84 -5.17
N LEU A 11 15.02 4.94 -4.44
CA LEU A 11 14.52 4.91 -3.07
C LEU A 11 13.12 4.30 -2.98
N ILE A 12 12.19 4.71 -3.85
CA ILE A 12 10.83 4.16 -3.90
C ILE A 12 10.88 2.68 -4.23
N GLY A 13 11.68 2.25 -5.21
CA GLY A 13 11.82 0.85 -5.59
C GLY A 13 12.37 -0.03 -4.46
N LEU A 14 13.44 0.43 -3.79
CA LEU A 14 14.02 -0.29 -2.64
C LEU A 14 13.00 -0.41 -1.50
N MET A 15 12.31 0.68 -1.16
CA MET A 15 11.31 0.68 -0.09
C MET A 15 10.06 -0.11 -0.47
N ALA A 16 9.70 -0.17 -1.75
CA ALA A 16 8.63 -1.02 -2.25
C ALA A 16 8.97 -2.51 -2.13
N ALA A 17 10.24 -2.89 -2.35
CA ALA A 17 10.68 -4.26 -2.10
C ALA A 17 10.58 -4.63 -0.61
N ILE A 18 10.94 -3.72 0.29
CA ILE A 18 10.74 -3.90 1.74
C ILE A 18 9.24 -3.97 2.07
N TYR A 19 8.42 -3.13 1.44
CA TYR A 19 6.96 -3.15 1.58
C TYR A 19 6.38 -4.52 1.20
N ALA A 20 6.78 -5.07 0.05
CA ALA A 20 6.39 -6.41 -0.37
C ALA A 20 6.86 -7.47 0.64
N ALA A 21 8.13 -7.42 1.08
CA ALA A 21 8.67 -8.37 2.06
C ALA A 21 7.87 -8.39 3.38
N VAL A 22 7.42 -7.23 3.87
CA VAL A 22 6.57 -7.17 5.06
C VAL A 22 5.17 -7.70 4.80
N ILE A 23 4.55 -7.37 3.65
CA ILE A 23 3.25 -7.99 3.30
C ILE A 23 3.39 -9.52 3.29
N TYR A 24 4.46 -10.06 2.71
CA TYR A 24 4.71 -11.50 2.71
C TYR A 24 4.89 -12.06 4.10
N GLY A 25 5.77 -11.45 4.90
CA GLY A 25 6.04 -11.90 6.27
C GLY A 25 4.75 -11.92 7.11
N VAL A 26 4.01 -10.82 7.10
CA VAL A 26 2.72 -10.71 7.82
C VAL A 26 1.69 -11.66 7.22
N GLY A 27 1.62 -11.77 5.89
CA GLY A 27 0.69 -12.65 5.20
C GLY A 27 0.87 -14.11 5.58
N ILE A 28 2.11 -14.61 5.57
CA ILE A 28 2.46 -15.98 5.98
C ILE A 28 2.18 -16.20 7.46
N LEU A 29 2.62 -15.28 8.34
CA LEU A 29 2.41 -15.41 9.79
C LEU A 29 0.93 -15.47 10.16
N THR A 30 0.11 -14.67 9.49
CA THR A 30 -1.34 -14.60 9.75
C THR A 30 -2.12 -15.74 9.08
N SER A 31 -1.66 -16.26 7.94
CA SER A 31 -2.31 -17.40 7.28
C SER A 31 -2.01 -18.74 7.97
N VAL A 32 -0.84 -18.89 8.59
CA VAL A 32 -0.41 -20.15 9.24
C VAL A 32 -0.99 -20.32 10.64
N THR A 33 -1.32 -19.21 11.32
CA THR A 33 -1.85 -19.26 12.70
C THR A 33 -3.32 -19.67 12.75
N ILE A 34 -4.22 -18.84 12.22
CA ILE A 34 -5.67 -19.10 12.13
C ILE A 34 -6.21 -18.28 10.94
N PRO A 35 -7.09 -18.81 10.06
CA PRO A 35 -7.59 -18.06 8.89
C PRO A 35 -8.19 -16.69 9.23
N ILE A 36 -8.83 -16.57 10.39
CA ILE A 36 -9.42 -15.32 10.87
C ILE A 36 -8.37 -14.25 11.20
N MET A 37 -7.15 -14.65 11.55
CA MET A 37 -6.04 -13.74 11.82
C MET A 37 -5.54 -13.07 10.54
N HIS A 38 -5.75 -13.68 9.37
CA HIS A 38 -5.38 -13.11 8.08
C HIS A 38 -6.17 -11.83 7.74
N VAL A 39 -7.37 -11.68 8.30
CA VAL A 39 -8.16 -10.43 8.20
C VAL A 39 -7.43 -9.23 8.81
N PHE A 40 -6.56 -9.46 9.80
CA PHE A 40 -5.75 -8.42 10.44
C PHE A 40 -4.42 -8.13 9.75
N ALA A 41 -4.07 -8.89 8.70
CA ALA A 41 -2.84 -8.66 7.94
C ALA A 41 -2.69 -7.21 7.44
N PRO A 42 -3.72 -6.55 6.87
CA PRO A 42 -3.63 -5.14 6.45
C PRO A 42 -3.29 -4.20 7.60
N SER A 43 -3.88 -4.41 8.78
CA SER A 43 -3.62 -3.58 9.96
C SER A 43 -2.19 -3.74 10.46
N MET A 44 -1.71 -4.98 10.56
CA MET A 44 -0.32 -5.27 10.97
C MET A 44 0.69 -4.69 9.97
N THR A 45 0.44 -4.88 8.68
CA THR A 45 1.26 -4.32 7.60
C THR A 45 1.25 -2.79 7.65
N GLY A 46 0.09 -2.19 7.89
CA GLY A 46 -0.10 -0.74 8.01
C GLY A 46 0.71 -0.13 9.16
N ILE A 47 0.73 -0.79 10.33
CA ILE A 47 1.51 -0.34 11.49
C ILE A 47 3.01 -0.40 11.17
N LEU A 48 3.49 -1.53 10.63
CA LEU A 48 4.90 -1.73 10.31
C LEU A 48 5.38 -0.79 9.19
N MET A 49 4.53 -0.49 8.21
CA MET A 49 4.86 0.36 7.07
C MET A 49 4.67 1.86 7.30
N GLY A 50 3.98 2.25 8.38
CA GLY A 50 3.74 3.66 8.71
C GLY A 50 5.02 4.51 8.72
N PRO A 51 6.08 4.12 9.45
CA PRO A 51 7.35 4.87 9.48
C PRO A 51 8.02 4.96 8.12
N ILE A 52 8.02 3.87 7.34
CA ILE A 52 8.67 3.80 6.01
C ILE A 52 7.96 4.72 5.03
N ILE A 53 6.62 4.69 5.01
CA ILE A 53 5.83 5.55 4.13
C ILE A 53 6.00 7.02 4.50
N LEU A 54 5.97 7.35 5.79
CA LEU A 54 6.25 8.72 6.25
C LEU A 54 7.65 9.18 5.80
N PHE A 55 8.66 8.32 5.92
CA PHE A 55 10.02 8.62 5.50
C PHE A 55 10.13 8.85 3.99
N VAL A 56 9.59 7.95 3.15
CA VAL A 56 9.66 8.06 1.69
C VAL A 56 8.88 9.26 1.19
N VAL A 57 7.63 9.45 1.62
CA VAL A 57 6.78 10.54 1.16
C VAL A 57 7.34 11.90 1.58
N LYS A 58 7.91 12.02 2.79
CA LYS A 58 8.60 13.25 3.22
C LYS A 58 9.96 13.48 2.59
N THR A 59 10.64 12.43 2.13
CA THR A 59 11.93 12.56 1.43
C THR A 59 11.72 12.98 -0.03
N VAL A 60 10.76 12.35 -0.70
CA VAL A 60 10.49 12.61 -2.12
C VAL A 60 9.66 13.89 -2.30
N ARG A 61 8.64 14.11 -1.46
CA ARG A 61 7.70 15.25 -1.52
C ARG A 61 7.14 15.50 -2.92
N ARG A 62 6.67 14.45 -3.59
CA ARG A 62 6.05 14.51 -4.94
C ARG A 62 4.71 13.81 -5.01
N PHE A 63 3.92 14.25 -5.99
CA PHE A 63 2.73 13.54 -6.44
C PHE A 63 3.11 12.16 -6.96
N GLY A 64 2.36 11.13 -6.57
CA GLY A 64 2.58 9.76 -7.00
C GLY A 64 3.57 8.97 -6.14
N ALA A 65 4.23 9.60 -5.16
CA ALA A 65 5.20 8.91 -4.32
C ALA A 65 4.55 7.82 -3.45
N LEU A 66 3.36 8.09 -2.92
CA LEU A 66 2.60 7.12 -2.13
C LEU A 66 2.00 6.03 -3.04
N THR A 67 1.42 6.42 -4.17
CA THR A 67 0.87 5.48 -5.15
C THR A 67 1.92 4.53 -5.70
N LEU A 68 3.10 5.04 -6.06
CA LEU A 68 4.18 4.20 -6.58
C LEU A 68 4.69 3.23 -5.51
N LEU A 69 4.89 3.70 -4.28
CA LEU A 69 5.37 2.86 -3.19
C LEU A 69 4.38 1.74 -2.84
N ALA A 70 3.13 2.10 -2.55
CA ALA A 70 2.08 1.14 -2.19
C ALA A 70 1.70 0.25 -3.38
N GLY A 71 1.58 0.84 -4.58
CA GLY A 71 1.24 0.13 -5.81
C GLY A 71 2.31 -0.87 -6.22
N LEU A 72 3.60 -0.53 -6.22
CA LEU A 72 4.67 -1.48 -6.52
C LEU A 72 4.76 -2.59 -5.47
N GLY A 73 4.61 -2.24 -4.20
CA GLY A 73 4.60 -3.22 -3.12
C GLY A 73 3.47 -4.24 -3.25
N VAL A 74 2.25 -3.78 -3.56
CA VAL A 74 1.09 -4.66 -3.82
C VAL A 74 1.21 -5.36 -5.16
N ALA A 75 1.81 -4.76 -6.18
CA ALA A 75 2.07 -5.41 -7.47
C ALA A 75 2.97 -6.63 -7.33
N LEU A 76 4.05 -6.49 -6.56
CA LEU A 76 4.92 -7.62 -6.24
C LEU A 76 4.14 -8.72 -5.52
N PHE A 77 3.28 -8.35 -4.55
CA PHE A 77 2.40 -9.26 -3.83
C PHE A 77 1.39 -10.00 -4.72
N THR A 78 0.77 -9.31 -5.68
CA THR A 78 -0.14 -9.91 -6.66
C THR A 78 0.62 -10.82 -7.63
N LEU A 79 1.83 -10.45 -8.05
CA LEU A 79 2.64 -11.21 -9.02
C LEU A 79 3.08 -12.59 -8.52
N THR A 80 3.23 -12.78 -7.21
CA THR A 80 3.58 -14.10 -6.63
C THR A 80 2.39 -14.99 -6.36
N GLY A 81 1.16 -14.52 -6.64
CA GLY A 81 -0.06 -15.29 -6.47
C GLY A 81 -0.68 -15.24 -5.07
N MET A 82 -0.08 -14.53 -4.12
CA MET A 82 -0.71 -14.33 -2.79
C MET A 82 -1.78 -13.22 -2.79
N GLY A 83 -1.71 -12.26 -3.72
CA GLY A 83 -2.66 -11.16 -3.83
C GLY A 83 -3.62 -11.27 -5.00
N SER A 84 -4.88 -10.84 -4.81
CA SER A 84 -5.81 -10.67 -5.93
C SER A 84 -5.44 -9.47 -6.79
N ILE A 85 -5.79 -9.52 -8.09
CA ILE A 85 -5.60 -8.36 -8.98
C ILE A 85 -6.50 -7.17 -8.59
N ASN A 86 -7.62 -7.45 -7.93
CA ASN A 86 -8.53 -6.44 -7.40
C ASN A 86 -7.84 -5.58 -6.32
N CYS A 87 -7.03 -6.18 -5.44
CA CYS A 87 -6.24 -5.42 -4.45
C CYS A 87 -5.37 -4.35 -5.12
N LEU A 88 -4.70 -4.67 -6.23
CA LEU A 88 -3.85 -3.74 -6.95
C LEU A 88 -4.64 -2.56 -7.52
N ILE A 89 -5.77 -2.84 -8.19
CA ILE A 89 -6.61 -1.81 -8.81
C ILE A 89 -7.10 -0.83 -7.73
N PHE A 90 -7.64 -1.35 -6.63
CA PHE A 90 -8.14 -0.54 -5.52
C PHE A 90 -7.04 0.29 -4.86
N VAL A 91 -5.86 -0.29 -4.63
CA VAL A 91 -4.71 0.42 -4.03
C VAL A 91 -4.18 1.52 -4.94
N VAL A 92 -4.14 1.31 -6.25
CA VAL A 92 -3.71 2.36 -7.20
C VAL A 92 -4.70 3.52 -7.20
N ILE A 93 -6.01 3.25 -7.24
CA ILE A 93 -7.05 4.30 -7.20
C ILE A 93 -6.98 5.07 -5.87
N ALA A 94 -6.95 4.35 -4.76
CA ALA A 94 -6.79 4.90 -3.42
C ALA A 94 -5.51 5.73 -3.27
N GLY A 95 -4.40 5.22 -3.79
CA GLY A 95 -3.11 5.90 -3.79
C GLY A 95 -3.17 7.22 -4.55
N LEU A 96 -3.79 7.23 -5.73
CA LEU A 96 -3.93 8.44 -6.54
C LEU A 96 -4.75 9.51 -5.82
N ILE A 97 -5.87 9.12 -5.21
CA ILE A 97 -6.71 10.03 -4.41
C ILE A 97 -5.90 10.58 -3.22
N SER A 98 -5.19 9.70 -2.51
CA SER A 98 -4.32 10.08 -1.40
C SER A 98 -3.21 11.05 -1.82
N ASP A 99 -2.57 10.82 -2.96
CA ASP A 99 -1.53 11.70 -3.50
C ASP A 99 -2.07 13.09 -3.88
N VAL A 100 -3.31 13.17 -4.40
CA VAL A 100 -3.97 14.47 -4.63
C VAL A 100 -4.16 15.22 -3.31
N ILE A 101 -4.65 14.54 -2.27
CA ILE A 101 -4.88 15.16 -0.95
C ILE A 101 -3.55 15.59 -0.30
N ILE A 102 -2.53 14.74 -0.34
CA ILE A 102 -1.21 14.99 0.27
C ILE A 102 -0.50 16.17 -0.42
N THR A 103 -0.60 16.26 -1.75
CA THR A 103 0.00 17.36 -2.50
C THR A 103 -0.70 18.69 -2.23
N LYS A 104 -2.05 18.69 -2.15
CA LYS A 104 -2.83 19.89 -1.80
C LYS A 104 -2.58 20.37 -0.36
N THR A 105 -2.31 19.46 0.57
CA THR A 105 -2.06 19.78 1.99
C THR A 105 -0.60 20.09 2.30
N GLY A 106 0.30 20.04 1.31
CA GLY A 106 1.71 20.37 1.48
C GLY A 106 2.53 19.31 2.23
N PHE A 107 2.16 18.03 2.13
CA PHE A 107 2.86 16.91 2.77
C PHE A 107 2.83 16.93 4.31
N LYS A 108 1.73 17.39 4.91
CA LYS A 108 1.50 17.29 6.36
C LYS A 108 1.45 15.84 6.80
N THR A 109 2.05 15.52 7.95
CA THR A 109 2.09 14.16 8.52
C THR A 109 0.69 13.52 8.60
N LEU A 110 -0.32 14.29 9.03
CA LEU A 110 -1.69 13.81 9.20
C LEU A 110 -2.34 13.42 7.85
N SER A 111 -2.05 14.17 6.79
CA SER A 111 -2.53 13.83 5.44
C SER A 111 -1.85 12.57 4.89
N ILE A 112 -0.57 12.37 5.20
CA ILE A 112 0.16 11.16 4.80
C ILE A 112 -0.38 9.95 5.57
N ALA A 113 -0.64 10.10 6.88
CA ALA A 113 -1.24 9.05 7.70
C ALA A 113 -2.65 8.69 7.22
N ALA A 114 -3.49 9.68 6.91
CA ALA A 114 -4.81 9.45 6.32
C ALA A 114 -4.72 8.75 4.96
N GLY A 115 -3.80 9.18 4.10
CA GLY A 115 -3.59 8.56 2.79
C GLY A 115 -3.10 7.12 2.88
N HIS A 116 -2.20 6.82 3.82
CA HIS A 116 -1.75 5.47 4.13
C HIS A 116 -2.89 4.60 4.64
N GLY A 117 -3.68 5.11 5.59
CA GLY A 117 -4.87 4.42 6.08
C GLY A 117 -5.86 4.08 4.97
N LEU A 118 -6.08 5.02 4.04
CA LEU A 118 -6.93 4.82 2.86
C LEU A 118 -6.38 3.72 1.96
N THR A 119 -5.06 3.69 1.70
CA THR A 119 -4.45 2.60 0.91
C THR A 119 -4.54 1.24 1.60
N GLN A 120 -4.45 1.17 2.93
CA GLN A 120 -4.64 -0.09 3.67
C GLN A 120 -6.08 -0.57 3.63
N ALA A 121 -7.05 0.35 3.75
CA ALA A 121 -8.47 0.03 3.61
C ALA A 121 -8.80 -0.47 2.20
N ALA A 122 -8.22 0.15 1.18
CA ALA A 122 -8.39 -0.26 -0.22
C ALA A 122 -7.74 -1.62 -0.50
N TYR A 123 -6.57 -1.87 0.07
CA TYR A 123 -5.90 -3.17 0.00
C TYR A 123 -6.79 -4.29 0.58
N PHE A 124 -7.38 -4.08 1.76
CA PHE A 124 -8.33 -5.01 2.36
C PHE A 124 -9.61 -5.15 1.53
N GLY A 125 -10.25 -4.04 1.17
CA GLY A 125 -11.51 -4.02 0.41
C GLY A 125 -11.39 -4.74 -0.93
N GLY A 126 -10.30 -4.52 -1.67
CA GLY A 126 -10.04 -5.24 -2.92
C GLY A 126 -9.90 -6.76 -2.74
N GLY A 127 -9.43 -7.21 -1.57
CA GLY A 127 -9.32 -8.63 -1.23
C GLY A 127 -10.66 -9.30 -0.92
N VAL A 128 -11.67 -8.51 -0.53
CA VAL A 128 -13.02 -8.99 -0.21
C VAL A 128 -13.92 -9.06 -1.46
N VAL A 129 -13.60 -8.31 -2.53
CA VAL A 129 -14.37 -8.29 -3.79
C VAL A 129 -14.71 -9.68 -4.33
N PRO A 130 -13.81 -10.69 -4.35
CA PRO A 130 -14.16 -12.02 -4.84
C PRO A 130 -15.34 -12.71 -4.11
N LEU A 131 -15.63 -12.34 -2.85
CA LEU A 131 -16.77 -12.89 -2.11
C LEU A 131 -18.12 -12.54 -2.74
N ILE A 132 -18.23 -11.44 -3.48
CA ILE A 132 -19.49 -11.06 -4.16
C ILE A 132 -19.93 -12.08 -5.21
N PHE A 133 -18.97 -12.77 -5.85
CA PHE A 133 -19.28 -13.82 -6.83
C PHE A 133 -19.84 -15.09 -6.20
N PHE A 134 -19.70 -15.26 -4.87
CA PHE A 134 -20.12 -16.46 -4.14
C PHE A 134 -21.34 -16.22 -3.22
N LEU A 135 -21.79 -14.98 -3.03
CA LEU A 135 -22.87 -14.63 -2.09
C LEU A 135 -24.29 -14.83 -2.67
N GLU A 136 -24.43 -14.88 -4.00
CA GLU A 136 -25.72 -15.08 -4.71
C GLU A 136 -25.91 -16.52 -5.22
N ARG A 137 -25.76 -17.53 -4.37
CA ARG A 137 -26.13 -18.91 -4.72
C ARG A 137 -27.03 -19.57 -3.70
#